data_AF-A0A2J6N0L8-F1
#
_entry.id   AF-A0A2J6N0L8-F1
#
_cell.length_a   1.000
_cell.length_b   1.000
_cell.length_c   1.000
_cell.angle_alpha   90.00
_cell.angle_beta   90.00
_cell.angle_gamma   90.00
#
_symmetry.space_group_name_H-M   'P 1'
#
loop_
_entity.id
_entity.type
_entity.pdbx_description
1 polymer ?
#
loop_
_entity_poly.entity_id
_entity_poly.type
_entity_poly.pdbx_seq_one_letter_code
_entity_poly.pdbx_strand_id
1 'polypeptide(L)'
;MQKDAFENALLSATVNPLLKGLISRFDLECPKDGSLLLNSLKDFLGEPVSLCPTCQHLSRYIAKPFYEIGSRLLKVDKNFMRKQFLQDQYGGAWFKGFGLMMRGIRKYGIRVPFVPAGPFEIVWNFTYKCNLRCKH
;
A
#
# COMPACT_ATOMS: atom_id res chain seq x y z
N MET A 1 -14.28 -21.70 -8.36
CA MET A 1 -13.73 -21.66 -9.73
C MET A 1 -14.60 -20.91 -10.72
N GLN A 2 -15.83 -21.34 -11.05
CA GLN A 2 -16.67 -20.62 -12.03
C GLN A 2 -17.11 -19.22 -11.56
N LYS A 3 -17.44 -19.07 -10.27
CA LYS A 3 -17.81 -17.79 -9.65
C LYS A 3 -16.65 -16.79 -9.65
N ASP A 4 -15.46 -17.24 -9.26
CA ASP A 4 -14.25 -16.40 -9.22
C ASP A 4 -13.87 -15.90 -10.63
N ALA A 5 -14.05 -16.72 -11.67
CA ALA A 5 -13.80 -16.33 -13.05
C ALA A 5 -14.75 -15.21 -13.53
N PHE A 6 -16.03 -15.30 -13.17
CA PHE A 6 -17.02 -14.27 -13.46
C PHE A 6 -16.75 -12.97 -12.70
N GLU A 7 -16.44 -13.07 -11.40
CA GLU A 7 -16.06 -11.91 -10.58
C GLU A 7 -14.81 -11.22 -11.12
N ASN A 8 -13.78 -11.99 -11.49
CA ASN A 8 -12.56 -11.45 -12.09
C ASN A 8 -12.83 -10.78 -13.44
N ALA A 9 -13.71 -11.35 -14.27
CA ALA A 9 -14.10 -10.73 -15.54
C ALA A 9 -14.83 -9.40 -15.31
N LEU A 10 -15.77 -9.36 -14.36
CA LEU A 10 -16.49 -8.16 -13.99
C LEU A 10 -15.56 -7.07 -13.44
N LEU A 11 -14.68 -7.42 -12.49
CA LEU A 11 -13.68 -6.52 -11.92
C LEU A 11 -12.73 -5.99 -12.98
N SER A 12 -12.32 -6.84 -13.93
CA SER A 12 -11.42 -6.47 -15.02
C SER A 12 -12.05 -5.49 -16.02
N ALA A 13 -13.35 -5.62 -16.27
CA ALA A 13 -14.07 -4.74 -17.19
C ALA A 13 -14.45 -3.38 -16.59
N THR A 14 -14.64 -3.30 -15.27
CA THR A 14 -15.24 -2.11 -14.62
C THR A 14 -14.25 -1.36 -13.72
N VAL A 15 -13.81 -2.00 -12.64
CA VAL A 15 -13.06 -1.34 -11.56
C VAL A 15 -11.56 -1.26 -11.86
N ASN A 16 -10.99 -2.32 -12.42
CA ASN A 16 -9.53 -2.44 -12.59
C ASN A 16 -8.91 -1.35 -13.48
N PRO A 17 -9.48 -0.98 -14.65
CA PRO A 17 -8.89 0.06 -15.49
C PRO A 17 -8.83 1.41 -14.77
N LEU A 18 -9.92 1.77 -14.07
CA LEU A 18 -10.02 3.01 -13.29
C LEU A 18 -9.02 3.01 -12.13
N LEU A 19 -9.00 1.93 -11.34
CA LEU A 19 -8.17 1.83 -10.16
C LEU A 19 -6.68 1.77 -10.51
N LYS A 20 -6.31 1.05 -11.57
CA LYS A 20 -4.93 1.03 -12.11
C LYS A 20 -4.49 2.41 -12.54
N GLY A 21 -5.35 3.13 -13.27
CA GLY A 21 -5.08 4.49 -13.74
C GLY A 21 -4.99 5.50 -12.59
N LEU A 22 -5.74 5.31 -11.51
CA LEU A 22 -5.66 6.19 -10.34
C LEU A 22 -4.40 5.93 -9.52
N ILE A 23 -4.08 4.67 -9.23
CA ILE A 23 -2.90 4.28 -8.43
C ILE A 23 -1.60 4.65 -9.17
N SER A 24 -1.55 4.49 -10.50
CA SER A 24 -0.37 4.85 -11.28
C SER A 24 0.01 6.34 -11.19
N ARG A 25 -0.94 7.23 -10.84
CA ARG A 25 -0.67 8.66 -10.67
C ARG A 25 0.12 9.00 -9.41
N PHE A 26 0.19 8.10 -8.43
CA PHE A 26 0.91 8.34 -7.17
C PHE A 26 1.82 7.20 -6.70
N ASP A 27 1.78 6.01 -7.33
CA ASP A 27 2.82 4.97 -7.20
C ASP A 27 4.02 5.28 -8.11
N LEU A 28 4.76 6.33 -7.73
CA LEU A 28 5.93 6.82 -8.45
C LEU A 28 7.09 7.12 -7.49
N GLU A 29 8.30 6.91 -7.99
CA GLU A 29 9.55 7.17 -7.26
C GLU A 29 10.09 8.54 -7.69
N CYS A 30 10.06 9.50 -6.77
CA CYS A 30 10.61 10.83 -6.97
C CYS A 30 12.11 10.82 -6.63
N PRO A 31 12.99 11.39 -7.48
CA PRO A 31 14.42 11.48 -7.17
C PRO A 31 14.75 12.26 -5.89
N LYS A 32 13.86 13.19 -5.49
CA LYS A 32 14.05 14.05 -4.30
C LYS A 32 13.38 13.48 -3.05
N ASP A 33 12.14 13.02 -3.20
CA ASP A 33 11.29 12.63 -2.06
C ASP A 33 11.27 11.12 -1.83
N GLY A 34 11.66 10.31 -2.82
CA GLY A 34 11.46 8.86 -2.82
C GLY A 34 10.02 8.47 -3.18
N SER A 35 9.51 7.41 -2.55
CA SER A 35 8.23 6.81 -2.90
C SER A 35 7.04 7.69 -2.51
N LEU A 36 6.37 8.32 -3.50
CA LEU A 36 5.22 9.18 -3.25
C LEU A 36 4.06 8.40 -2.61
N LEU A 37 3.87 7.13 -2.99
CA LEU A 37 2.86 6.24 -2.42
C LEU A 37 2.99 6.14 -0.89
N LEU A 38 4.19 5.83 -0.41
CA LEU A 38 4.41 5.63 1.03
C LEU A 38 4.46 6.96 1.78
N ASN A 39 5.09 7.99 1.20
CA ASN A 39 5.21 9.30 1.83
C ASN A 39 3.86 10.02 1.94
N SER A 40 3.01 9.92 0.92
CA SER A 40 1.64 10.47 0.97
C SER A 40 0.78 9.75 2.01
N LEU A 41 0.99 8.45 2.23
CA LEU A 41 0.32 7.71 3.29
C LEU A 41 0.80 8.18 4.68
N LYS A 42 2.11 8.35 4.87
CA LYS A 42 2.67 8.91 6.11
C LYS A 42 2.10 10.29 6.44
N ASP A 43 2.09 11.19 5.45
CA ASP A 43 1.49 12.53 5.55
C ASP A 43 -0.03 12.43 5.85
N PHE A 44 -0.76 11.52 5.20
CA PHE A 44 -2.17 11.26 5.51
C PHE A 44 -2.38 10.82 6.97
N LEU A 45 -1.48 10.00 7.52
CA LEU A 45 -1.50 9.52 8.91
C LEU A 45 -1.01 10.56 9.93
N GLY A 46 -0.54 11.73 9.47
CA GLY A 46 -0.10 12.84 10.31
C GLY A 46 1.37 12.79 10.72
N GLU A 47 2.21 12.03 10.00
CA GLU A 47 3.67 12.12 10.12
C GLU A 47 4.18 13.32 9.29
N PRO A 48 5.08 14.16 9.83
CA PRO A 48 5.61 15.30 9.07
C PRO A 48 6.52 14.78 7.95
N VAL A 49 6.13 15.01 6.69
CA VAL A 49 6.92 14.64 5.51
C VAL A 49 7.15 15.86 4.63
N SER A 50 8.41 16.13 4.26
CA SER A 50 8.75 17.14 3.27
C SER A 50 8.60 16.55 1.87
N LEU A 51 7.75 17.15 1.03
CA LEU A 51 7.56 16.78 -0.37
C LEU A 51 7.89 17.98 -1.25
N CYS A 52 8.47 17.73 -2.43
CA CYS A 52 8.60 18.77 -3.44
C CYS A 52 7.22 19.26 -3.91
N PRO A 53 7.10 20.46 -4.51
CA PRO A 53 5.81 21.06 -4.86
C PRO A 53 4.91 20.16 -5.71
N THR A 54 5.49 19.44 -6.67
CA THR A 54 4.76 18.50 -7.54
C THR A 54 4.18 17.32 -6.76
N CYS A 55 5.01 16.68 -5.93
CA CYS A 55 4.60 15.56 -5.07
C CYS A 55 3.59 15.99 -4.01
N GLN A 56 3.74 17.20 -3.47
CA GLN A 56 2.78 17.79 -2.53
C GLN A 56 1.41 18.00 -3.19
N HIS A 57 1.39 18.50 -4.43
CA HIS A 57 0.15 18.65 -5.19
C HIS A 57 -0.53 17.30 -5.46
N LEU A 58 0.22 16.30 -5.95
CA LEU A 58 -0.29 14.96 -6.18
C LEU A 58 -0.78 14.30 -4.87
N SER A 59 -0.03 14.45 -3.78
CA SER A 59 -0.42 13.94 -2.46
C SER A 59 -1.76 14.54 -2.02
N ARG A 60 -1.90 15.87 -2.09
CA ARG A 60 -3.08 16.58 -1.61
C ARG A 60 -4.34 16.29 -2.43
N TYR A 61 -4.23 16.24 -3.76
CA TYR A 61 -5.41 16.16 -4.64
C TYR A 61 -5.73 14.75 -5.14
N ILE A 62 -4.77 13.80 -5.06
CA ILE A 62 -4.97 12.44 -5.56
C ILE A 62 -4.86 11.43 -4.43
N ALA A 63 -3.72 11.38 -3.74
CA ALA A 63 -3.45 10.32 -2.76
C ALA A 63 -4.32 10.45 -1.50
N LYS A 64 -4.42 11.65 -0.90
CA LYS A 64 -5.23 11.87 0.32
C LYS A 64 -6.72 11.56 0.11
N PRO A 65 -7.40 12.07 -0.93
CA PRO A 65 -8.78 11.69 -1.21
C PRO A 65 -8.94 10.19 -1.46
N PHE A 66 -7.97 9.56 -2.14
CA PHE A 66 -7.98 8.11 -2.35
C PHE A 66 -7.95 7.34 -1.02
N TYR A 67 -7.08 7.71 -0.07
CA TYR A 67 -7.01 7.07 1.24
C TYR A 67 -8.26 7.31 2.09
N GLU A 68 -8.85 8.51 2.02
CA GLU A 68 -10.07 8.85 2.76
C GLU A 68 -11.30 8.10 2.24
N ILE A 69 -11.46 8.01 0.91
CA ILE A 69 -12.51 7.19 0.31
C ILE A 69 -12.28 5.72 0.63
N GLY A 70 -11.03 5.23 0.49
CA GLY A 70 -10.66 3.86 0.78
C GLY A 70 -10.93 3.46 2.23
N SER A 71 -10.54 4.28 3.21
CA SER A 71 -10.78 4.02 4.63
C SER A 71 -12.27 4.00 4.96
N ARG A 72 -13.06 4.89 4.37
CA ARG A 72 -14.52 4.93 4.56
C ARG A 72 -15.21 3.71 3.97
N LEU A 73 -14.83 3.29 2.76
CA LEU A 73 -15.38 2.09 2.11
C LEU A 73 -15.06 0.82 2.89
N LEU A 74 -13.84 0.72 3.41
CA LEU A 74 -13.39 -0.42 4.22
C LEU A 74 -13.81 -0.32 5.69
N LYS A 75 -14.49 0.78 6.09
CA LYS A 75 -14.87 1.09 7.48
C LYS A 75 -13.69 1.00 8.46
N VAL A 76 -12.51 1.44 8.01
CA VAL A 76 -11.27 1.45 8.79
C VAL A 76 -11.08 2.82 9.44
N ASP A 77 -10.85 2.82 10.75
CA ASP A 77 -10.60 4.04 11.51
C ASP A 77 -9.18 4.60 11.26
N LYS A 78 -9.08 5.92 11.09
CA LYS A 78 -7.81 6.60 10.82
C LYS A 78 -6.85 6.53 12.02
N ASN A 79 -7.35 6.56 13.25
CA ASN A 79 -6.51 6.43 14.44
C ASN A 79 -5.99 5.00 14.58
N PHE A 80 -6.80 4.01 14.25
CA PHE A 80 -6.34 2.62 14.15
C PHE A 80 -5.19 2.49 13.13
N MET A 81 -5.35 3.03 11.92
CA MET A 81 -4.28 3.04 10.92
C MET A 81 -3.03 3.75 11.46
N ARG A 82 -3.19 4.92 12.08
CA ARG A 82 -2.08 5.67 12.66
C ARG A 82 -1.33 4.84 13.69
N LYS A 83 -2.05 4.18 14.60
CA LYS A 83 -1.49 3.28 15.60
C LYS A 83 -0.71 2.14 14.94
N GLN A 84 -1.31 1.47 13.96
CA GLN A 84 -0.74 0.28 13.35
C GLN A 84 0.48 0.58 12.47
N PHE A 85 0.49 1.70 11.75
CA PHE A 85 1.55 2.07 10.83
C PHE A 85 2.69 2.85 11.51
N LEU A 86 2.38 3.75 12.46
CA LEU A 86 3.37 4.66 13.04
C LEU A 86 3.82 4.28 14.47
N GLN A 87 2.94 3.69 15.28
CA GLN A 87 3.21 3.47 16.71
C GLN A 87 3.57 2.02 17.03
N ASP A 88 3.08 1.07 16.25
CA ASP A 88 3.36 -0.33 16.43
C ASP A 88 4.82 -0.66 16.05
N GLN A 89 5.45 -1.55 16.82
CA GLN A 89 6.82 -2.02 16.56
C GLN A 89 7.00 -2.66 15.17
N TYR A 90 5.90 -3.13 14.56
CA TYR A 90 5.85 -3.69 13.22
C TYR A 90 5.33 -2.71 12.16
N GLY A 91 5.22 -1.42 12.47
CA GLY A 91 4.70 -0.40 11.54
C GLY A 91 5.41 -0.37 10.18
N GLY A 92 6.72 -0.63 10.16
CA GLY A 92 7.49 -0.77 8.92
C GLY A 92 7.01 -1.93 8.03
N ALA A 93 6.57 -3.05 8.62
CA ALA A 93 6.00 -4.18 7.87
C ALA A 93 4.63 -3.80 7.26
N TRP A 94 3.84 -2.99 7.95
CA TRP A 94 2.58 -2.47 7.43
C TRP A 94 2.77 -1.56 6.22
N PHE A 95 3.76 -0.66 6.25
CA PHE A 95 4.11 0.15 5.08
C PHE A 95 4.56 -0.69 3.89
N LYS A 96 5.40 -1.71 4.12
CA LYS A 96 5.83 -2.65 3.07
C LYS A 96 4.65 -3.42 2.48
N GLY A 97 3.81 -4.00 3.33
CA GLY A 97 2.63 -4.75 2.91
C GLY A 97 1.67 -3.89 2.10
N PHE A 98 1.42 -2.65 2.55
CA PHE A 98 0.62 -1.69 1.81
C PHE A 98 1.22 -1.37 0.43
N GLY A 99 2.52 -1.07 0.37
CA GLY A 99 3.22 -0.81 -0.88
C GLY A 99 3.12 -1.98 -1.87
N LEU A 100 3.32 -3.21 -1.41
CA LEU A 100 3.20 -4.43 -2.22
C LEU A 100 1.77 -4.66 -2.71
N MET A 101 0.77 -4.40 -1.87
CA MET A 101 -0.64 -4.52 -2.21
C MET A 101 -1.01 -3.52 -3.32
N MET A 102 -0.68 -2.24 -3.13
CA MET A 102 -0.99 -1.18 -4.09
C MET A 102 -0.29 -1.39 -5.43
N ARG A 103 0.99 -1.79 -5.41
CA ARG A 103 1.74 -2.19 -6.62
C ARG A 103 1.12 -3.42 -7.29
N GLY A 104 0.61 -4.36 -6.51
CA GLY A 104 -0.11 -5.54 -7.00
C GLY A 104 -1.40 -5.14 -7.73
N ILE A 105 -2.18 -4.24 -7.15
CA ILE A 105 -3.40 -3.68 -7.78
C ILE A 105 -3.03 -2.92 -9.06
N ARG A 106 -1.97 -2.11 -9.06
CA ARG A 106 -1.52 -1.41 -10.26
C ARG A 106 -1.13 -2.38 -11.38
N LYS A 107 -0.36 -3.42 -11.05
CA LYS A 107 0.17 -4.39 -12.03
C LYS A 107 -0.93 -5.33 -12.53
N TYR A 108 -1.61 -6.01 -11.60
CA TYR A 108 -2.53 -7.10 -11.92
C TYR A 108 -3.99 -6.67 -11.90
N GLY A 109 -4.35 -5.66 -11.11
CA GLY A 109 -5.74 -5.32 -10.80
C GLY A 109 -6.22 -6.10 -9.57
N ILE A 110 -7.41 -5.75 -9.09
CA ILE A 110 -8.11 -6.55 -8.09
C ILE A 110 -8.56 -7.84 -8.77
N ARG A 111 -8.19 -8.97 -8.18
CA ARG A 111 -8.58 -10.31 -8.61
C ARG A 111 -8.75 -11.22 -7.40
N VAL A 112 -9.51 -12.28 -7.57
CA VAL A 112 -9.74 -13.34 -6.59
C VAL A 112 -9.12 -14.65 -7.10
N PRO A 113 -8.19 -15.27 -6.35
CA PRO A 113 -7.56 -14.77 -5.13
C PRO A 113 -6.67 -13.55 -5.40
N PHE A 114 -6.49 -12.70 -4.37
CA PHE A 114 -5.67 -11.49 -4.46
C PHE A 114 -4.20 -11.82 -4.70
N VAL A 115 -3.53 -11.07 -5.59
CA VAL A 115 -2.11 -11.26 -5.88
C VAL A 115 -1.32 -9.96 -5.69
N PRO A 116 -0.51 -9.86 -4.61
CA PRO A 116 0.36 -8.72 -4.38
C PRO A 116 1.52 -8.69 -5.39
N ALA A 117 2.24 -7.56 -5.46
CA ALA A 117 3.41 -7.44 -6.34
C ALA A 117 4.60 -8.32 -5.91
N GLY A 118 4.61 -8.77 -4.67
CA GLY A 118 5.60 -9.66 -4.09
C GLY A 118 5.05 -10.29 -2.81
N PRO A 119 5.72 -11.32 -2.26
CA PRO A 119 5.29 -11.93 -1.00
C PRO A 119 5.22 -10.87 0.10
N PHE A 120 4.23 -10.97 0.99
CA PHE A 120 4.29 -10.22 2.24
C PHE A 120 5.48 -10.77 3.02
N GLU A 121 6.63 -10.13 2.88
CA GLU A 121 7.85 -10.43 3.65
C GLU A 121 7.65 -10.00 5.11
N ILE A 122 6.65 -10.58 5.77
CA ILE A 122 6.65 -10.76 7.22
C ILE A 122 7.47 -12.01 7.46
N VAL A 123 8.74 -11.99 7.03
CA VAL A 123 9.72 -12.85 7.67
C VAL A 123 9.81 -12.26 9.07
N TRP A 124 9.05 -12.85 10.00
CA TRP A 124 9.39 -12.75 11.40
C TRP A 124 10.88 -12.89 11.46
N ASN A 125 11.55 -11.91 12.06
CA ASN A 125 12.98 -11.91 12.15
C ASN A 125 13.49 -13.00 13.13
N PHE A 126 13.00 -14.24 13.00
CA PHE A 126 13.52 -15.44 13.59
C PHE A 126 14.96 -15.64 13.16
N THR A 127 15.34 -15.22 11.95
CA THR A 127 16.71 -15.35 11.46
C THR A 127 17.71 -14.49 12.23
N TYR A 128 17.33 -13.32 12.75
CA TYR A 128 18.21 -12.50 13.60
C TYR A 128 17.94 -12.71 15.10
N LYS A 129 16.78 -13.24 15.52
CA LYS A 129 16.59 -13.79 16.87
C LYS A 129 17.39 -15.08 17.07
N CYS A 130 17.53 -15.87 16.02
CA CYS A 130 18.46 -16.99 15.95
C CYS A 130 19.84 -16.39 15.70
N ASN A 131 20.60 -16.18 16.76
CA ASN A 131 21.94 -15.61 16.71
C ASN A 131 22.98 -16.55 16.06
N LEU A 132 22.62 -17.34 15.03
CA LEU A 132 23.44 -18.30 14.24
C LEU A 132 24.62 -18.99 14.97
N ARG A 133 24.53 -19.19 16.29
CA ARG A 133 25.48 -19.90 17.14
C ARG A 133 25.14 -21.39 17.19
N CYS A 134 24.45 -21.89 16.17
CA CYS A 134 24.20 -23.32 16.03
C CYS A 134 25.50 -23.98 15.54
N LYS A 135 25.94 -25.02 16.24
CA LYS A 135 27.19 -25.77 16.03
C LYS A 135 27.22 -26.61 14.73
N HIS A 136 26.51 -26.21 13.68
CA HIS A 136 26.52 -26.94 12.41
C HIS A 136 27.68 -26.49 11.53
#